data_AF-A0A1I0XVZ1-F1
#
_entry.id   AF-A0A1I0XVZ1-F1
#
_cell.length_a   1.000
_cell.length_b   1.000
_cell.length_c   1.000
_cell.angle_alpha   90.00
_cell.angle_beta   90.00
_cell.angle_gamma   90.00
#
_symmetry.space_group_name_H-M   'P 1'
#
loop_
_entity.id
_entity.type
_entity.pdbx_description
1 polymer ?
#
loop_
_entity_poly.entity_id
_entity_poly.type
_entity_poly.pdbx_seq_one_letter_code
_entity_poly.pdbx_strand_id
1 'polypeptide(L)'
;MGMSFKNKFVLNDKDVVLVADGVSATCQLNFFVTVASKSDVKISPSFGTCDDGPQVIQSGARIMLRMKDEKGRKVKYIFENGVISENGKILKAE
;
A
#
# COMPACT_ATOMS: atom_id res chain seq x y z
N MET A 1 -18.40 8.35 -8.31
CA MET A 1 -17.21 8.94 -7.66
C MET A 1 -16.01 8.38 -8.41
N GLY A 2 -15.25 9.21 -9.13
CA GLY A 2 -14.18 8.76 -10.01
C GLY A 2 -12.81 9.12 -9.44
N MET A 3 -11.85 8.19 -9.50
CA MET A 3 -10.45 8.48 -9.24
C MET A 3 -9.90 9.34 -10.39
N SER A 4 -9.46 10.56 -10.09
CA SER A 4 -8.75 11.42 -11.04
C SER A 4 -7.31 11.62 -10.57
N PHE A 5 -6.35 11.27 -11.41
CA PHE A 5 -4.94 11.56 -11.14
C PHE A 5 -4.67 13.04 -11.45
N LYS A 6 -4.26 13.82 -10.42
CA LYS A 6 -3.86 15.22 -10.61
C LYS A 6 -2.56 15.37 -11.43
N ASN A 7 -1.65 14.42 -11.28
CA ASN A 7 -0.35 14.42 -11.93
C ASN A 7 -0.11 13.07 -12.62
N LYS A 8 0.58 13.10 -13.76
CA LYS A 8 1.08 11.89 -14.42
C LYS A 8 2.43 11.53 -13.79
N PHE A 9 2.50 10.35 -13.19
CA PHE A 9 3.75 9.76 -12.73
C PHE A 9 4.18 8.66 -13.73
N VAL A 10 5.47 8.60 -14.04
CA VAL A 10 6.04 7.53 -14.86
C VAL A 10 6.72 6.54 -13.92
N LEU A 11 6.25 5.30 -13.94
CA LEU A 11 6.85 4.20 -13.18
C LEU A 11 7.73 3.36 -14.12
N ASN A 12 8.90 2.98 -13.63
CA ASN A 12 9.86 2.12 -14.30
C ASN A 12 9.69 0.66 -13.86
N ASP A 13 10.39 -0.23 -14.54
CA ASP A 13 10.46 -1.63 -14.13
C ASP A 13 11.05 -1.72 -12.71
N LYS A 14 10.45 -2.57 -11.89
CA LYS A 14 10.73 -2.79 -10.46
C LYS A 14 10.32 -1.65 -9.52
N ASP A 15 9.61 -0.63 -10.01
CA ASP A 15 9.06 0.40 -9.13
C ASP A 15 7.89 -0.13 -8.30
N VAL A 16 7.76 0.41 -7.09
CA VAL A 16 6.65 0.17 -6.18
C VAL A 16 6.13 1.48 -5.64
N VAL A 17 4.82 1.61 -5.62
CA VAL A 17 4.12 2.79 -5.10
C VAL A 17 3.14 2.35 -4.04
N LEU A 18 3.16 3.03 -2.89
CA LEU A 18 2.07 2.97 -1.92
C LEU A 18 1.05 4.05 -2.29
N VAL A 19 -0.18 3.63 -2.59
CA VAL A 19 -1.28 4.52 -2.95
C VAL A 19 -2.25 4.58 -1.78
N ALA A 20 -2.61 5.79 -1.36
CA ALA A 20 -3.67 6.03 -0.40
C ALA A 20 -4.95 6.44 -1.16
N ASP A 21 -6.01 5.67 -0.98
CA ASP A 21 -7.34 5.96 -1.50
C ASP A 21 -8.17 6.70 -0.44
N GLY A 22 -8.40 7.98 -0.71
CA GLY A 22 -9.06 8.92 0.19
C GLY A 22 -10.58 9.01 0.00
N VAL A 23 -11.26 7.92 -0.43
CA VAL A 23 -12.70 7.94 -0.76
C VAL A 23 -13.59 8.38 0.41
N SER A 24 -13.11 8.34 1.66
CA SER A 24 -13.85 8.86 2.81
C SER A 24 -12.94 9.58 3.81
N ALA A 25 -13.43 10.67 4.39
CA ALA A 25 -12.74 11.40 5.47
C ALA A 25 -12.55 10.57 6.74
N THR A 26 -13.24 9.43 6.83
CA THR A 26 -13.24 8.55 8.01
C THR A 26 -12.31 7.37 7.90
N CYS A 27 -12.03 6.84 6.70
CA CYS A 27 -11.19 5.65 6.52
C CYS A 27 -10.28 5.80 5.30
N GLN A 28 -8.97 5.73 5.55
CA GLN A 28 -7.95 5.73 4.51
C GLN A 28 -7.63 4.29 4.13
N LEU A 29 -7.99 3.92 2.91
CA LEU A 29 -7.55 2.66 2.31
C LEU A 29 -6.20 2.87 1.65
N ASN A 30 -5.34 1.87 1.70
CA ASN A 30 -4.03 1.89 1.08
C ASN A 30 -3.83 0.62 0.28
N PHE A 31 -3.04 0.68 -0.79
CA PHE A 31 -2.64 -0.49 -1.55
C PHE A 31 -1.29 -0.25 -2.22
N PHE A 32 -0.58 -1.34 -2.51
CA PHE A 32 0.66 -1.29 -3.26
C PHE A 32 0.39 -1.54 -4.74
N VAL A 33 1.03 -0.73 -5.59
CA VAL A 33 1.18 -0.99 -7.02
C VAL A 33 2.62 -1.40 -7.25
N THR A 34 2.84 -2.62 -7.73
CA THR A 34 4.16 -3.16 -8.06
C THR A 34 4.28 -3.29 -9.57
N VAL A 35 5.27 -2.65 -10.17
CA VAL A 35 5.57 -2.76 -11.59
C VAL A 35 6.73 -3.74 -11.74
N ALA A 36 6.47 -5.03 -11.99
CA ALA A 36 7.54 -5.99 -12.23
C ALA A 36 8.20 -5.74 -13.61
N SER A 37 7.37 -5.38 -14.59
CA SER A 37 7.76 -4.79 -15.88
C SER A 37 6.62 -3.91 -16.40
N LYS A 38 6.85 -3.09 -17.43
CA LYS A 38 5.77 -2.28 -18.07
C LYS A 38 4.52 -3.07 -18.48
N SER A 39 4.64 -4.38 -18.69
CA SER A 39 3.55 -5.29 -19.06
C SER A 39 3.04 -6.15 -17.89
N ASP A 40 3.70 -6.11 -16.73
CA ASP A 40 3.35 -6.89 -15.53
C ASP A 40 3.23 -5.95 -14.32
N VAL A 41 2.00 -5.46 -14.12
CA VAL A 41 1.63 -4.60 -12.99
C VAL A 41 0.73 -5.39 -12.05
N LYS A 42 1.12 -5.44 -10.77
CA LYS A 42 0.38 -6.14 -9.71
C LYS A 42 -0.13 -5.14 -8.70
N ILE A 43 -1.40 -5.28 -8.34
CA ILE A 43 -2.05 -4.46 -7.33
C ILE A 43 -2.32 -5.36 -6.14
N SER A 44 -1.90 -4.93 -4.95
CA SER A 44 -2.20 -5.69 -3.75
C SER A 44 -3.68 -5.56 -3.37
N PRO A 45 -4.21 -6.49 -2.56
CA PRO A 45 -5.43 -6.22 -1.80
C PRO A 45 -5.30 -4.89 -1.07
N SER A 46 -6.40 -4.13 -1.00
CA SER A 46 -6.44 -2.90 -0.22
C SER A 46 -6.41 -3.24 1.27
N PHE A 47 -5.58 -2.51 2.01
CA PHE A 47 -5.47 -2.58 3.46
C PHE A 47 -5.52 -1.16 4.01
N GLY A 48 -6.17 -0.97 5.13
CA GLY A 48 -6.43 0.38 5.60
C GLY A 48 -7.31 0.38 6.83
N THR A 49 -7.46 1.57 7.40
CA THR A 49 -8.19 1.71 8.65
C THR A 49 -8.73 3.13 8.78
N CYS A 50 -9.68 3.29 9.69
CA CYS A 50 -10.31 4.54 10.05
C CYS A 50 -9.52 5.35 11.10
N ASP A 51 -8.26 4.99 11.36
CA ASP A 51 -7.37 5.68 12.32
C ASP A 51 -6.45 6.67 11.59
N ASP A 52 -6.42 7.90 12.12
CA ASP A 52 -5.50 8.93 11.65
C ASP A 52 -4.07 8.64 12.09
N GLY A 53 -3.16 8.43 11.13
CA GLY A 53 -1.71 8.42 11.37
C GLY A 53 -0.94 7.22 10.82
N PRO A 54 -1.10 6.84 9.54
CA PRO A 54 -0.21 5.88 8.91
C PRO A 54 1.24 6.39 8.94
N GLN A 55 2.15 5.63 9.56
CA GLN A 55 3.58 5.88 9.48
C GLN A 55 4.19 5.02 8.38
N VAL A 56 4.64 5.67 7.31
CA VAL A 56 5.37 5.03 6.21
C VAL A 56 6.87 5.18 6.47
N ILE A 57 7.57 4.05 6.49
CA ILE A 57 9.03 3.98 6.62
C ILE A 57 9.55 3.21 5.42
N GLN A 58 10.43 3.84 4.64
CA GLN A 58 11.10 3.21 3.51
C GLN A 58 12.58 2.98 3.85
N SER A 59 13.07 1.79 3.53
CA SER A 59 14.49 1.43 3.67
C SER A 59 14.91 0.59 2.46
N GLY A 60 15.53 1.22 1.47
CA GLY A 60 15.84 0.59 0.19
C GLY A 60 14.58 0.12 -0.53
N ALA A 61 14.54 -1.16 -0.91
CA ALA A 61 13.40 -1.79 -1.58
C ALA A 61 12.26 -2.21 -0.63
N ARG A 62 12.44 -1.99 0.68
CA ARG A 62 11.45 -2.34 1.70
C ARG A 62 10.60 -1.13 2.05
N ILE A 63 9.29 -1.30 2.00
CA ILE A 63 8.32 -0.31 2.50
C ILE A 63 7.58 -0.92 3.68
N MET A 64 7.57 -0.22 4.80
CA MET A 64 6.85 -0.60 6.00
C MET A 64 5.80 0.46 6.31
N LEU A 65 4.55 0.02 6.45
CA LEU A 65 3.44 0.84 6.90
C LEU A 65 3.02 0.38 8.29
N ARG A 66 2.94 1.31 9.25
CA ARG A 66 2.40 1.06 10.59
C ARG A 66 1.14 1.88 10.79
N MET A 67 0.06 1.24 11.22
CA MET A 67 -1.23 1.87 11.49
C MET A 67 -2.00 1.08 12.55
N LYS A 68 -3.15 1.57 13.04
CA LYS A 68 -4.05 0.78 13.91
C LYS A 68 -5.23 0.26 13.12
N ASP A 69 -5.59 -1.02 13.17
CA ASP A 69 -6.78 -1.57 12.49
C ASP A 69 -8.12 -0.96 12.97
N GLU A 70 -9.23 -1.39 12.37
CA GLU A 70 -10.59 -0.97 12.77
C GLU A 70 -10.92 -1.23 14.26
N LYS A 71 -10.17 -2.12 14.92
CA LYS A 71 -10.30 -2.44 16.35
C LYS A 71 -9.29 -1.66 17.21
N GLY A 72 -8.55 -0.72 16.63
CA GLY A 72 -7.52 0.07 17.31
C GLY A 72 -6.22 -0.70 17.59
N ARG A 73 -6.02 -1.90 17.04
CA ARG A 73 -4.81 -2.71 17.27
C ARG A 73 -3.70 -2.30 16.32
N LYS A 74 -2.47 -2.17 16.81
CA LYS A 74 -1.32 -1.84 15.97
C LYS A 74 -1.05 -2.97 14.96
N VAL A 75 -1.07 -2.63 13.68
CA VAL A 75 -0.76 -3.51 12.56
C VAL A 75 0.42 -2.95 11.77
N LYS A 76 1.27 -3.86 11.30
CA LYS A 76 2.44 -3.57 10.50
C LYS A 76 2.33 -4.31 9.16
N TYR A 77 2.23 -3.54 8.08
CA TYR A 77 2.34 -4.05 6.72
C TYR A 77 3.78 -3.86 6.24
N ILE A 78 4.36 -4.89 5.64
CA ILE A 78 5.69 -4.83 5.03
C ILE A 78 5.57 -5.31 3.60
N PHE A 79 5.98 -4.46 2.67
CA PHE A 79 6.31 -4.84 1.31
C PHE A 79 7.82 -5.09 1.21
N GLU A 80 8.21 -6.27 0.72
CA GLU A 80 9.59 -6.62 0.44
C GLU A 80 9.63 -7.66 -0.71
N ASN A 81 10.41 -7.38 -1.76
CA ASN A 81 10.60 -8.28 -2.90
C ASN A 81 9.29 -8.79 -3.56
N GLY A 82 8.26 -7.93 -3.68
CA GLY A 82 6.98 -8.31 -4.29
C GLY A 82 6.04 -9.08 -3.36
N VAL A 83 6.43 -9.30 -2.11
CA VAL A 83 5.61 -9.97 -1.10
C VAL A 83 5.14 -8.94 -0.08
N ILE A 84 3.85 -9.00 0.23
CA ILE A 84 3.25 -8.17 1.29
C ILE A 84 2.97 -9.07 2.48
N SER A 85 3.32 -8.60 3.67
CA SER A 85 3.02 -9.29 4.91
C SER A 85 2.33 -8.37 5.91
N GLU A 86 1.31 -8.89 6.58
CA GLU A 86 0.64 -8.28 7.71
C GLU A 86 1.11 -8.95 9.00
N ASN A 87 1.79 -8.20 9.87
CA ASN A 87 2.33 -8.71 11.14
C ASN A 87 3.15 -10.02 10.97
N GLY A 88 3.81 -10.18 9.82
CA GLY A 88 4.60 -11.36 9.47
C GLY A 88 3.84 -12.48 8.74
N LYS A 89 2.52 -12.37 8.56
CA LYS A 89 1.72 -13.29 7.73
C LYS A 89 1.66 -12.76 6.30
N ILE A 90 2.03 -13.58 5.32
CA ILE A 90 1.98 -13.21 3.91
C ILE A 90 0.52 -12.98 3.49
N LEU A 91 0.24 -11.80 2.96
CA LEU A 91 -0.98 -11.50 2.24
C LEU A 91 -0.78 -11.97 0.80
N LYS A 92 -1.61 -12.90 0.33
CA LYS A 92 -1.57 -13.31 -1.08
C LYS A 92 -1.98 -12.11 -1.93
N ALA A 93 -1.18 -11.81 -2.95
CA ALA A 93 -1.61 -10.94 -4.02
C ALA A 93 -2.66 -11.69 -4.84
N GLU A 94 -3.80 -11.04 -5.13
CA GLU A 94 -4.78 -11.49 -6.12
C GLU A 94 -4.37 -11.05 -7.53
#